data_AF-R7LYE1-F1
#
_entry.id   AF-R7LYE1-F1
#
_cell.length_a   1.000
_cell.length_b   1.000
_cell.length_c   1.000
_cell.angle_alpha   90.00
_cell.angle_beta   90.00
_cell.angle_gamma   90.00
#
_symmetry.space_group_name_H-M   'P 1'
#
loop_
_entity.id
_entity.type
_entity.pdbx_description
1 polymer ?
#
loop_
_entity_poly.entity_id
_entity_poly.type
_entity_poly.pdbx_seq_one_letter_code
_entity_poly.pdbx_strand_id
1 'polypeptide(L)'
;MRTRRYSPSRIRRILWQFLLSGPDCPFRQGAQEGPQYLRVLGFTDRGRQLLRAMKHTARLPLLTAIQKDTLAKAPSPAFRRQLQLDLRAQDLYQLVTEGKITDRDYKEKPVMLP
;
A
#
# COMPACT_ATOMS: atom_id res chain seq x y z
N MET A 1 -14.87 23.46 7.35
CA MET A 1 -15.58 23.89 6.11
C MET A 1 -16.56 22.80 5.66
N ARG A 2 -17.88 23.05 5.73
CA ARG A 2 -18.93 22.19 5.16
C ARG A 2 -19.74 23.04 4.18
N THR A 3 -19.61 22.79 2.87
CA THR A 3 -20.44 23.46 1.86
C THR A 3 -21.57 22.52 1.45
N ARG A 4 -22.75 23.07 1.07
CA ARG A 4 -23.89 22.26 0.60
C ARG A 4 -23.53 21.41 -0.65
N ARG A 5 -22.50 21.83 -1.41
CA ARG A 5 -22.01 21.17 -2.63
C ARG A 5 -21.09 19.97 -2.37
N TYR A 6 -20.35 19.93 -1.26
CA TYR A 6 -19.37 18.87 -1.00
C TYR A 6 -19.54 18.26 0.40
N SER A 7 -19.75 16.95 0.44
CA SER A 7 -19.80 16.23 1.70
C SER A 7 -18.43 16.25 2.41
N PRO A 8 -18.40 16.24 3.76
CA PRO A 8 -17.15 16.16 4.51
C PRO A 8 -16.26 14.99 4.10
N SER A 9 -16.85 13.83 3.77
CA SER A 9 -16.10 12.65 3.29
C SER A 9 -15.40 12.91 1.95
N ARG A 10 -16.01 13.70 1.05
CA ARG A 10 -15.36 14.06 -0.23
C ARG A 10 -14.17 14.98 -0.01
N ILE A 11 -14.33 16.01 0.84
CA ILE A 11 -13.23 16.93 1.17
C ILE A 11 -12.08 16.15 1.81
N ARG A 12 -12.35 15.28 2.80
CA ARG A 12 -11.32 14.42 3.41
C ARG A 12 -10.58 13.56 2.40
N ARG A 13 -11.29 12.91 1.47
CA ARG A 13 -10.66 12.10 0.41
C ARG A 13 -9.74 12.94 -0.48
N ILE A 14 -10.16 14.13 -0.90
CA ILE A 14 -9.34 15.02 -1.73
C ILE A 14 -8.08 15.45 -0.98
N LEU A 15 -8.19 15.81 0.30
CA LEU A 15 -7.04 16.17 1.13
C LEU A 15 -6.05 15.01 1.26
N TRP A 16 -6.54 13.78 1.49
CA TRP A 16 -5.68 12.60 1.51
C TRP A 16 -5.00 12.35 0.17
N GLN A 17 -5.71 12.49 -0.94
CA GLN A 17 -5.12 12.36 -2.28
C GLN A 17 -4.01 13.39 -2.52
N PHE A 18 -4.20 14.62 -2.05
CA PHE A 18 -3.20 15.67 -2.15
C PHE A 18 -1.97 15.37 -1.30
N LEU A 19 -2.15 14.97 -0.04
CA LEU A 19 -1.06 14.62 0.89
C LEU A 19 -0.24 13.42 0.41
N LEU A 20 -0.89 12.40 -0.16
CA LEU A 20 -0.24 11.21 -0.68
C LEU A 20 0.42 11.43 -2.05
N SER A 21 -0.04 12.43 -2.80
CA SER A 21 0.56 12.79 -4.08
C SER A 21 1.96 13.36 -3.86
N GLY A 22 2.93 13.00 -4.70
CA GLY A 22 4.27 13.60 -4.67
C GLY A 22 4.77 13.90 -6.06
N PRO A 23 5.93 14.57 -6.18
CA PRO A 23 6.47 14.98 -7.46
C PRO A 23 6.70 13.80 -8.40
N ASP A 24 7.25 12.69 -7.88
CA ASP A 24 7.60 11.52 -8.68
C ASP A 24 6.46 10.49 -8.80
N CYS A 25 5.44 10.60 -7.95
CA CYS A 25 4.30 9.68 -7.93
C CYS A 25 3.00 10.45 -7.66
N PRO A 26 2.39 11.03 -8.72
CA PRO A 26 1.08 11.64 -8.63
C PRO A 26 0.03 10.60 -8.23
N PHE A 27 -0.81 10.90 -7.23
CA PHE A 27 -1.84 9.98 -6.74
C PHE A 27 -2.71 9.41 -7.87
N ARG A 28 -3.10 10.29 -8.80
CA ARG A 28 -3.95 9.92 -9.95
C ARG A 28 -3.34 8.81 -10.81
N GLN A 29 -2.03 8.84 -11.04
CA GLN A 29 -1.38 7.84 -11.90
C GLN A 29 -1.33 6.46 -11.24
N GLY A 30 -1.06 6.39 -9.92
CA GLY A 30 -1.10 5.13 -9.19
C GLY A 30 -2.52 4.58 -8.97
N ALA A 31 -3.50 5.47 -8.82
CA ALA A 31 -4.90 5.10 -8.54
C ALA A 31 -5.75 4.79 -9.78
N GLN A 32 -5.33 5.20 -10.98
CA GLN A 32 -6.07 4.92 -12.22
C GLN A 32 -5.86 3.49 -12.72
N GLU A 33 -4.75 2.86 -12.35
CA GLU A 33 -4.41 1.51 -12.77
C GLU A 33 -5.04 0.48 -11.83
N GLY A 34 -5.41 -0.69 -12.36
CA GLY A 34 -5.86 -1.82 -11.55
C GLY A 34 -4.76 -2.30 -10.59
N PRO A 35 -5.11 -3.04 -9.52
CA PRO A 35 -4.14 -3.51 -8.54
C PRO A 35 -3.05 -4.37 -9.21
N GLN A 36 -1.80 -4.09 -8.90
CA GLN A 36 -0.64 -4.74 -9.51
C GLN A 36 -0.04 -5.84 -8.63
N TYR A 37 -0.50 -5.98 -7.38
CA TYR A 37 -0.01 -6.99 -6.44
C TYR A 37 -1.04 -7.37 -5.39
N LEU A 38 -0.80 -8.51 -4.75
CA LEU A 38 -1.51 -8.97 -3.57
C LEU A 38 -0.61 -8.81 -2.36
N ARG A 39 -0.88 -7.81 -1.51
CA ARG A 39 -0.12 -7.55 -0.28
C ARG A 39 -0.67 -8.40 0.87
N VAL A 40 0.15 -9.30 1.39
CA VAL A 40 -0.22 -10.15 2.53
C VAL A 40 0.09 -9.40 3.82
N LEU A 41 -0.93 -9.07 4.60
CA LEU A 41 -0.78 -8.38 5.90
C LEU A 41 -0.79 -9.35 7.09
N GLY A 42 -1.43 -10.51 6.92
CA GLY A 42 -1.46 -11.58 7.91
C GLY A 42 -2.18 -12.82 7.38
N PHE A 43 -1.96 -13.96 8.03
CA PHE A 43 -2.58 -15.24 7.66
C PHE A 43 -2.62 -16.20 8.84
N THR A 44 -3.56 -17.15 8.79
CA THR A 44 -3.65 -18.29 9.73
C THR A 44 -2.87 -19.49 9.20
N ASP A 45 -2.73 -20.57 10.00
CA ASP A 45 -2.11 -21.81 9.54
C ASP A 45 -2.78 -22.41 8.29
N ARG A 46 -4.12 -22.37 8.23
CA ARG A 46 -4.87 -22.73 7.01
C ARG A 46 -4.59 -21.75 5.86
N GLY A 47 -4.52 -20.45 6.16
CA GLY A 47 -4.16 -19.41 5.20
C GLY A 47 -2.76 -19.60 4.61
N ARG A 48 -1.80 -20.12 5.38
CA ARG A 48 -0.45 -20.44 4.90
C ARG A 48 -0.48 -21.47 3.77
N GLN A 49 -1.32 -22.50 3.89
CA GLN A 49 -1.47 -23.53 2.85
C GLN A 49 -2.07 -22.91 1.57
N LEU A 50 -3.08 -22.05 1.72
CA LEU A 50 -3.68 -21.34 0.59
C LEU A 50 -2.67 -20.40 -0.10
N LEU A 51 -1.89 -19.63 0.67
CA LEU A 51 -0.87 -18.73 0.12
C LEU A 51 0.21 -19.49 -0.67
N ARG A 52 0.59 -20.70 -0.23
CA ARG A 52 1.51 -21.57 -0.98
C ARG A 52 0.94 -21.96 -2.33
N ALA A 53 -0.34 -22.32 -2.39
CA ALA A 53 -1.01 -22.62 -3.65
C ALA A 53 -1.14 -21.36 -4.54
N MET A 54 -1.54 -20.24 -3.95
CA MET A 54 -1.69 -18.96 -4.66
C MET A 54 -0.39 -18.44 -5.27
N LYS A 55 0.77 -18.79 -4.72
CA LYS A 55 2.06 -18.44 -5.32
C LYS A 55 2.18 -18.93 -6.77
N HIS A 56 1.53 -20.04 -7.12
CA HIS A 56 1.56 -20.62 -8.46
C HIS A 56 0.30 -20.33 -9.28
N THR A 57 -0.84 -20.07 -8.63
CA THR A 57 -2.14 -19.93 -9.30
C THR A 57 -2.63 -18.49 -9.42
N ALA A 58 -2.10 -17.56 -8.61
CA ALA A 58 -2.54 -16.17 -8.63
C ALA A 58 -2.06 -15.45 -9.89
N ARG A 59 -2.94 -14.60 -10.43
CA ARG A 59 -2.65 -13.76 -11.61
C ARG A 59 -1.77 -12.56 -11.30
N LEU A 60 -1.67 -12.19 -10.02
CA LEU A 60 -0.89 -11.05 -9.54
C LEU A 60 0.21 -11.53 -8.58
N PRO A 61 1.36 -10.85 -8.55
CA PRO A 61 2.45 -11.20 -7.65
C PRO A 61 2.03 -11.05 -6.18
N LEU A 62 2.35 -12.07 -5.38
CA LEU A 62 2.15 -12.04 -3.93
C LEU A 62 3.32 -11.31 -3.26
N LEU A 63 3.03 -10.17 -2.63
CA LEU A 63 3.96 -9.38 -1.85
C LEU A 63 3.79 -9.74 -0.36
N THR A 64 4.69 -10.62 0.13
CA THR A 64 4.68 -11.09 1.52
C THR A 64 5.58 -10.29 2.44
N ALA A 65 6.70 -9.77 1.94
CA ALA A 65 7.57 -8.89 2.67
C ALA A 65 8.06 -7.81 1.71
N ILE A 66 8.14 -6.57 2.20
CA ILE A 66 8.69 -5.46 1.43
C ILE A 66 10.16 -5.34 1.82
N GLN A 67 11.05 -5.55 0.85
CA GLN A 67 12.48 -5.36 1.02
C GLN A 67 12.90 -4.03 0.39
N LYS A 68 14.06 -3.49 0.81
CA LYS A 68 14.55 -2.19 0.32
C LYS A 68 14.68 -2.12 -1.21
N ASP A 69 14.97 -3.25 -1.85
CA ASP A 69 15.11 -3.40 -3.30
C ASP A 69 13.78 -3.68 -4.03
N THR A 70 12.66 -3.84 -3.32
CA THR A 70 11.36 -4.19 -3.93
C THR A 70 10.89 -3.15 -4.94
N LEU A 71 11.12 -1.85 -4.66
CA LEU A 71 10.81 -0.78 -5.61
C LEU A 71 11.72 -0.81 -6.85
N ALA A 72 12.99 -1.18 -6.68
CA ALA A 72 13.94 -1.31 -7.77
C ALA A 72 13.57 -2.49 -8.69
N LYS A 73 13.17 -3.62 -8.08
CA LYS A 73 12.74 -4.85 -8.76
C LYS A 73 11.26 -4.87 -9.19
N ALA A 74 10.57 -3.74 -9.10
CA ALA A 74 9.16 -3.65 -9.47
C ALA A 74 8.94 -4.13 -10.91
N PRO A 75 7.99 -5.06 -11.16
CA PRO A 75 7.77 -5.65 -12.49
C PRO A 75 7.16 -4.67 -13.49
N SER A 76 6.52 -3.60 -13.02
CA SER A 76 5.93 -2.57 -13.85
C SER A 76 6.01 -1.19 -13.20
N PRO A 77 5.98 -0.09 -13.98
CA PRO A 77 5.87 1.26 -13.43
C PRO A 77 4.62 1.44 -12.58
N ALA A 78 3.53 0.76 -12.95
CA ALA A 78 2.27 0.75 -12.22
C ALA A 78 2.44 0.17 -10.81
N PHE A 79 3.11 -0.99 -10.71
CA PHE A 79 3.42 -1.64 -9.44
C PHE A 79 4.24 -0.70 -8.57
N ARG A 80 5.27 -0.07 -9.14
CA ARG A 80 6.15 0.85 -8.41
C ARG A 80 5.36 2.01 -7.83
N ARG A 81 4.50 2.67 -8.64
CA ARG A 81 3.67 3.79 -8.19
C ARG A 81 2.70 3.38 -7.08
N GLN A 82 2.01 2.25 -7.23
CA GLN A 82 1.09 1.75 -6.21
C GLN A 82 1.81 1.46 -4.89
N LEU A 83 2.96 0.76 -4.96
CA LEU A 83 3.75 0.47 -3.77
C LEU A 83 4.31 1.74 -3.11
N GLN A 84 4.72 2.74 -3.91
CA GLN A 84 5.16 4.04 -3.38
C GLN A 84 4.02 4.78 -2.66
N LEU A 85 2.79 4.73 -3.18
CA LEU A 85 1.64 5.33 -2.51
C LEU A 85 1.32 4.61 -1.19
N ASP A 86 1.37 3.29 -1.17
CA ASP A 86 1.15 2.49 0.05
C ASP A 86 2.19 2.81 1.12
N LEU A 87 3.49 2.84 0.76
CA LEU A 87 4.58 3.16 1.68
C LEU A 87 4.42 4.58 2.25
N ARG A 88 4.13 5.56 1.40
CA ARG A 88 3.90 6.94 1.84
C ARG A 88 2.67 7.08 2.72
N ALA A 89 1.62 6.32 2.46
CA ALA A 89 0.45 6.30 3.32
C ALA A 89 0.80 5.80 4.73
N GLN A 90 1.62 4.75 4.81
CA GLN A 90 2.11 4.24 6.09
C GLN A 90 3.01 5.27 6.80
N ASP A 91 3.95 5.88 6.09
CA ASP A 91 4.83 6.90 6.65
C ASP A 91 4.04 8.10 7.18
N LEU A 92 3.04 8.56 6.43
CA LEU A 92 2.19 9.67 6.86
C LEU A 92 1.34 9.29 8.07
N TYR A 93 0.85 8.05 8.13
CA TYR A 93 0.13 7.53 9.28
C TYR A 93 1.02 7.50 10.53
N GLN A 94 2.26 7.01 10.42
CA GLN A 94 3.22 7.03 11.53
C GLN A 94 3.58 8.45 11.94
N LEU A 95 3.77 9.36 10.99
CA LEU A 95 4.08 10.75 11.30
C LEU A 95 2.95 11.41 12.11
N VAL A 96 1.68 11.15 11.75
CA VAL A 96 0.52 11.74 12.45
C VAL A 96 0.28 11.09 13.81
N THR A 97 0.57 9.79 13.97
CA THR A 97 0.25 9.04 15.20
C THR A 97 1.41 8.95 16.19
N GLU A 98 2.64 8.85 15.70
CA GLU A 98 3.86 8.61 16.49
C GLU A 98 4.86 9.77 16.41
N GLY A 99 4.65 10.74 15.49
CA GLY A 99 5.54 11.89 15.30
C GLY A 99 6.87 11.56 14.62
N LYS A 100 7.04 10.33 14.12
CA LYS A 100 8.28 9.85 13.48
C LYS A 100 7.99 8.82 12.41
N ILE A 101 8.86 8.75 11.40
CA ILE A 101 8.83 7.74 10.33
C ILE A 101 9.89 6.68 10.65
N THR A 102 9.51 5.40 10.58
CA THR A 102 10.39 4.30 10.98
C THR A 102 10.54 3.20 9.93
N ASP A 103 10.06 3.42 8.71
CA ASP A 103 10.08 2.44 7.62
C ASP A 103 9.43 1.10 8.04
N ARG A 104 8.31 1.17 8.77
CA ARG A 104 7.65 0.02 9.41
C ARG A 104 7.32 -1.09 8.41
N ASP A 105 6.90 -0.72 7.20
CA ASP A 105 6.56 -1.65 6.13
C ASP A 105 7.72 -2.56 5.68
N TYR A 106 8.96 -2.13 5.87
CA TYR A 106 10.15 -2.93 5.56
C TYR A 106 10.56 -3.87 6.70
N LYS A 107 10.06 -3.62 7.92
CA LYS A 107 10.47 -4.31 9.15
C LYS A 107 9.41 -5.31 9.60
N GLU A 108 8.14 -4.97 9.43
CA GLU A 108 7.03 -5.79 9.88
C GLU A 108 6.74 -6.92 8.88
N LYS A 109 6.78 -8.15 9.41
CA LYS A 109 6.36 -9.33 8.69
C LYS A 109 4.85 -9.50 8.83
N PRO A 110 4.19 -10.21 7.89
CA PRO A 110 2.77 -10.50 8.01
C PRO A 110 2.46 -11.21 9.33
N VAL A 111 1.39 -10.79 9.99
CA VAL A 111 0.97 -11.38 11.26
C VAL A 111 0.59 -12.84 11.04
N MET A 112 1.24 -13.75 11.78
CA MET A 112 0.89 -15.17 11.77
C MET A 112 0.01 -15.48 12.97
N LEU A 113 -1.21 -15.94 12.71
CA LEU A 113 -2.12 -16.42 13.74
C LEU A 113 -2.09 -17.96 13.74
N PRO A 114 -2.07 -18.62 14.92
CA PRO A 114 -2.21 -20.06 15.01
C PRO A 114 -3.57 -20.52 14.47
#